data_AF-A0A1A8NK22-F1
#
_entry.id   AF-A0A1A8NK22-F1
#
_cell.length_a   1.000
_cell.length_b   1.000
_cell.length_c   1.000
_cell.angle_alpha   90.00
_cell.angle_beta   90.00
_cell.angle_gamma   90.00
#
_symmetry.space_group_name_H-M   'P 1'
#
loop_
_entity.id
_entity.type
_entity.pdbx_description
1 polymer ?
#
loop_
_entity_poly.entity_id
_entity_poly.type
_entity_poly.pdbx_seq_one_letter_code
_entity_poly.pdbx_strand_id
1 'polypeptide(L)'
;VGELNDALRNSNQEVFTISKKLSLREEDVGTLQDEVRCQQDRLLLLQEETQCVRDQLQQMEVHKDSQLRSVREELLVQTQQVDSCQARISYLEVEVETLTEQLQTPEVCEEDQNGSVTVDDLDHIQRINRDLEQQLGDKNRTIKQLQQRLAEMRRTLQKELKLKPEVEVEGKEKPEPVCPEPPSTPAPSPPTSRTTVTNTSDLNDSREINFEYLKHVVLKFMSSRDAEAYQLIRAVSVLLSFTREEEEMLKQTLEYKMSWFGSKPSPKGIIRPSISGASTHWS
;
A
#
# COMPACT_ATOMS: atom_id res chain seq x y z
N VAL A 1 -82.90 -31.66 -96.76
CA VAL A 1 -82.24 -30.32 -96.86
C VAL A 1 -82.41 -29.53 -95.56
N GLY A 2 -83.64 -29.29 -95.08
CA GLY A 2 -83.87 -28.55 -93.81
C GLY A 2 -83.10 -29.10 -92.61
N GLU A 3 -83.28 -30.38 -92.27
CA GLU A 3 -82.61 -31.06 -91.15
C GLU A 3 -81.07 -30.92 -91.18
N LEU A 4 -80.47 -30.98 -92.37
CA LEU A 4 -79.02 -30.82 -92.55
C LEU A 4 -78.56 -29.39 -92.20
N ASN A 5 -79.39 -28.40 -92.49
CA ASN A 5 -79.11 -26.99 -92.23
C ASN A 5 -79.28 -26.64 -90.74
N ASP A 6 -80.26 -27.25 -90.06
CA ASP A 6 -80.43 -27.10 -88.62
C ASP A 6 -79.33 -27.85 -87.84
N ALA A 7 -78.92 -29.04 -88.29
CA ALA A 7 -77.74 -29.74 -87.75
C ALA A 7 -76.46 -28.92 -87.91
N LEU A 8 -76.25 -28.29 -89.08
CA LEU A 8 -75.12 -27.38 -89.32
C LEU A 8 -75.17 -26.14 -88.41
N ARG A 9 -76.36 -25.56 -88.19
CA ARG A 9 -76.54 -24.43 -87.27
C ARG A 9 -76.19 -24.81 -85.83
N ASN A 10 -76.67 -25.96 -85.36
CA ASN A 10 -76.38 -26.45 -84.01
C ASN A 10 -74.87 -26.72 -83.83
N SER A 11 -74.25 -27.39 -84.79
CA SER A 11 -72.79 -27.63 -84.77
C SER A 11 -71.98 -26.33 -84.74
N ASN A 12 -72.36 -25.31 -85.53
CA ASN A 12 -71.71 -24.00 -85.48
C ASN A 12 -71.88 -23.30 -84.11
N GLN A 13 -73.03 -23.44 -83.45
CA GLN A 13 -73.28 -22.88 -82.12
C GLN A 13 -72.50 -23.62 -81.02
N GLU A 14 -72.35 -24.94 -81.14
CA GLU A 14 -71.48 -25.76 -80.28
C GLU A 14 -70.02 -25.36 -80.45
N VAL A 15 -69.51 -25.26 -81.67
CA VAL A 15 -68.14 -24.82 -81.98
C VAL A 15 -67.87 -23.42 -81.43
N PHE A 16 -68.79 -22.47 -81.59
CA PHE A 16 -68.67 -21.13 -81.00
C PHE A 16 -68.61 -21.18 -79.45
N THR A 17 -69.44 -22.01 -78.83
CA THR A 17 -69.48 -22.17 -77.37
C THR A 17 -68.19 -22.83 -76.84
N ILE A 18 -67.65 -23.80 -77.57
CA ILE A 18 -66.38 -24.46 -77.26
C ILE A 18 -65.21 -23.48 -77.43
N SER A 19 -65.19 -22.71 -78.54
CA SER A 19 -64.16 -21.69 -78.80
C SER A 19 -64.12 -20.62 -77.71
N LYS A 20 -65.28 -20.12 -77.26
CA LYS A 20 -65.34 -19.18 -76.13
C LYS A 20 -64.81 -19.78 -74.82
N LYS A 21 -65.15 -21.05 -74.54
CA LYS A 21 -64.63 -21.76 -73.35
C LYS A 21 -63.12 -21.99 -73.45
N LEU A 22 -62.60 -22.29 -74.64
CA LEU A 22 -61.17 -22.46 -74.89
C LEU A 22 -60.41 -21.16 -74.64
N SER A 23 -60.88 -20.03 -75.19
CA SER A 23 -60.28 -18.71 -74.98
C SER A 23 -60.24 -18.30 -73.49
N LEU A 24 -61.29 -18.58 -72.71
CA LEU A 24 -61.27 -18.37 -71.26
C LEU A 24 -60.26 -19.27 -70.55
N ARG A 25 -60.09 -20.52 -71.00
CA ARG A 25 -59.06 -21.42 -70.45
C ARG A 25 -57.65 -21.04 -70.84
N GLU A 26 -57.44 -20.43 -72.00
CA GLU A 26 -56.14 -19.87 -72.40
C GLU A 26 -55.76 -18.68 -71.52
N GLU A 27 -56.73 -17.81 -71.17
CA GLU A 27 -56.54 -16.71 -70.21
C GLU A 27 -56.28 -17.22 -68.77
N ASP A 28 -57.07 -18.19 -68.28
CA ASP A 28 -56.81 -18.88 -66.99
C ASP A 28 -55.38 -19.45 -66.94
N VAL A 29 -54.94 -20.12 -68.01
CA VAL A 29 -53.60 -20.73 -68.08
C VAL A 29 -52.51 -19.65 -68.12
N GLY A 30 -52.72 -18.52 -68.81
CA GLY A 30 -51.79 -17.40 -68.81
C GLY A 30 -51.60 -16.80 -67.41
N THR A 31 -52.69 -16.52 -66.71
CA THR A 31 -52.61 -15.97 -65.33
C THR A 31 -51.91 -16.92 -64.36
N LEU A 32 -52.19 -18.23 -64.44
CA LEU A 32 -51.50 -19.24 -63.64
C LEU A 32 -50.01 -19.36 -63.98
N GLN A 33 -49.62 -19.20 -65.25
CA GLN A 33 -48.20 -19.20 -65.65
C GLN A 33 -47.44 -18.00 -65.09
N ASP A 34 -48.06 -16.81 -65.08
CA ASP A 34 -47.45 -15.61 -64.51
C ASP A 34 -47.40 -15.68 -62.98
N GLU A 35 -48.41 -16.24 -62.31
CA GLU A 35 -48.37 -16.50 -60.87
C GLU A 35 -47.27 -17.51 -60.49
N VAL A 36 -47.16 -18.63 -61.21
CA VAL A 36 -46.07 -19.61 -61.00
C VAL A 36 -44.69 -18.96 -61.19
N ARG A 37 -44.51 -18.10 -62.19
CA ARG A 37 -43.26 -17.36 -62.41
C ARG A 37 -42.94 -16.42 -61.25
N CYS A 38 -43.92 -15.63 -60.80
CA CYS A 38 -43.78 -14.74 -59.66
C CYS A 38 -43.41 -15.49 -58.36
N GLN A 39 -43.99 -16.68 -58.13
CA GLN A 39 -43.62 -17.53 -56.99
C GLN A 39 -42.20 -18.13 -57.14
N GLN A 40 -41.76 -18.46 -58.35
CA GLN A 40 -40.38 -18.91 -58.61
C GLN A 40 -39.36 -17.80 -58.29
N ASP A 41 -39.59 -16.57 -58.77
CA ASP A 41 -38.74 -15.42 -58.50
C ASP A 41 -38.67 -15.12 -56.98
N ARG A 42 -39.81 -15.21 -56.29
CA ARG A 42 -39.88 -15.05 -54.83
C ARG A 42 -39.14 -16.16 -54.07
N LEU A 43 -39.21 -17.40 -54.54
CA LEU A 43 -38.48 -18.52 -53.93
C LEU A 43 -36.96 -18.36 -54.08
N LEU A 44 -36.50 -17.86 -55.23
CA LEU A 44 -35.08 -17.53 -55.44
C LEU A 44 -34.61 -16.43 -54.49
N LEU A 45 -35.36 -15.34 -54.35
CA LEU A 45 -35.03 -14.26 -53.40
C LEU A 45 -34.92 -14.79 -51.96
N LEU A 46 -35.91 -15.56 -51.50
CA LEU A 46 -35.89 -16.17 -50.16
C LEU A 46 -34.73 -17.15 -49.98
N GLN A 47 -34.31 -17.86 -51.03
CA GLN A 47 -33.14 -18.74 -51.00
C GLN A 47 -31.84 -17.94 -50.83
N GLU A 48 -31.69 -16.81 -51.53
CA GLU A 48 -30.55 -15.91 -51.38
C GLU A 48 -30.51 -15.24 -49.99
N GLU A 49 -31.64 -14.74 -49.49
CA GLU A 49 -31.75 -14.19 -48.13
C GLU A 49 -31.37 -15.24 -47.08
N THR A 50 -31.89 -16.46 -47.21
CA THR A 50 -31.57 -17.57 -46.28
C THR A 50 -30.09 -17.91 -46.33
N GLN A 51 -29.46 -17.91 -47.52
CA GLN A 51 -28.03 -18.15 -47.65
C GLN A 51 -27.22 -17.02 -46.99
N CYS A 52 -27.56 -15.77 -47.25
CA CYS A 52 -26.91 -14.60 -46.66
C CYS A 52 -26.96 -14.62 -45.13
N VAL A 53 -28.11 -14.96 -44.55
CA VAL A 53 -28.29 -15.09 -43.09
C VAL A 53 -27.47 -16.27 -42.53
N ARG A 54 -27.40 -17.41 -43.24
CA ARG A 54 -26.53 -18.54 -42.84
C ARG A 54 -25.06 -18.13 -42.79
N ASP A 55 -24.58 -17.47 -43.83
CA ASP A 55 -23.17 -17.05 -43.93
C ASP A 55 -22.81 -16.02 -42.85
N GLN A 56 -23.70 -15.07 -42.56
CA GLN A 56 -23.53 -14.12 -41.45
C GLN A 56 -23.50 -14.81 -40.08
N LEU A 57 -24.37 -15.79 -39.86
CA LEU A 57 -24.41 -16.54 -38.60
C LEU A 57 -23.13 -17.37 -38.41
N GLN A 58 -22.66 -18.04 -39.47
CA GLN A 58 -21.40 -18.79 -39.45
C GLN A 58 -20.19 -17.89 -39.19
N GLN A 59 -20.11 -16.70 -39.80
CA GLN A 59 -19.05 -15.73 -39.51
C GLN A 59 -19.09 -15.25 -38.05
N MET A 60 -20.29 -15.00 -37.51
CA MET A 60 -20.48 -14.60 -36.12
C MET A 60 -20.05 -15.70 -35.13
N GLU A 61 -20.36 -16.96 -35.44
CA GLU A 61 -19.96 -18.13 -34.65
C GLU A 61 -18.44 -18.29 -34.64
N VAL A 62 -17.79 -18.28 -35.81
CA VAL A 62 -16.32 -18.32 -35.94
C VAL A 62 -15.64 -17.16 -35.19
N HIS A 63 -16.22 -15.95 -35.25
CA HIS A 63 -15.69 -14.80 -34.53
C HIS A 63 -15.80 -14.97 -33.00
N LYS A 64 -16.95 -15.43 -32.50
CA LYS A 64 -17.16 -15.75 -31.07
C LYS A 64 -16.23 -16.85 -30.59
N ASP A 65 -16.02 -17.91 -31.37
CA ASP A 65 -15.07 -18.98 -31.06
C ASP A 65 -13.62 -18.51 -31.07
N SER A 66 -13.27 -17.52 -31.90
CA SER A 66 -11.97 -16.87 -31.86
C SER A 66 -11.78 -16.05 -30.58
N GLN A 67 -12.77 -15.24 -30.19
CA GLN A 67 -12.74 -14.49 -28.93
C GLN A 67 -12.66 -15.42 -27.71
N LEU A 68 -13.48 -16.47 -27.68
CA LEU A 68 -13.53 -17.45 -26.60
C LEU A 68 -12.21 -18.21 -26.46
N ARG A 69 -11.50 -18.48 -27.56
CA ARG A 69 -10.13 -19.03 -27.52
C ARG A 69 -9.13 -18.04 -26.94
N SER A 70 -9.12 -16.78 -27.37
CA SER A 70 -8.25 -15.73 -26.81
C SER A 70 -8.42 -15.62 -25.29
N VAL A 71 -9.67 -15.49 -24.81
CA VAL A 71 -9.96 -15.35 -23.38
C VAL A 71 -9.56 -16.60 -22.58
N ARG A 72 -9.68 -17.80 -23.16
CA ARG A 72 -9.21 -19.05 -22.52
C ARG A 72 -7.68 -19.11 -22.42
N GLU A 73 -6.97 -18.63 -23.44
CA GLU A 73 -5.51 -18.58 -23.47
C GLU A 73 -4.97 -17.52 -22.48
N GLU A 74 -5.57 -16.32 -22.46
CA GLU A 74 -5.29 -15.28 -21.46
C GLU A 74 -5.54 -15.76 -20.03
N LEU A 75 -6.65 -16.49 -19.79
CA LEU A 75 -6.95 -17.08 -18.48
C LEU A 75 -5.89 -18.12 -18.07
N LEU A 76 -5.46 -18.99 -19.00
CA LEU A 76 -4.43 -19.99 -18.73
C LEU A 76 -3.09 -19.32 -18.34
N VAL A 77 -2.70 -18.26 -19.05
CA VAL A 77 -1.50 -17.47 -18.74
C VAL A 77 -1.62 -16.79 -17.38
N GLN A 78 -2.79 -16.23 -17.04
CA GLN A 78 -3.02 -15.63 -15.72
C GLN A 78 -2.97 -16.67 -14.60
N THR A 79 -3.57 -17.85 -14.77
CA THR A 79 -3.46 -18.96 -13.81
C THR A 79 -2.00 -19.35 -13.59
N GLN A 80 -1.22 -19.54 -14.66
CA GLN A 80 0.21 -19.88 -14.54
C GLN A 80 1.04 -18.78 -13.84
N GLN A 81 0.71 -17.50 -14.04
CA GLN A 81 1.33 -16.40 -13.31
C GLN A 81 0.96 -16.41 -11.82
N VAL A 82 -0.31 -16.67 -11.48
CA VAL A 82 -0.75 -16.82 -10.08
C VAL A 82 -0.04 -17.98 -9.41
N ASP A 83 0.05 -19.15 -10.06
CA ASP A 83 0.76 -20.32 -9.54
C ASP A 83 2.25 -20.03 -9.30
N SER A 84 2.89 -19.30 -10.22
CA SER A 84 4.30 -18.86 -10.07
C SER A 84 4.48 -17.86 -8.92
N CYS A 85 3.58 -16.90 -8.78
CA CYS A 85 3.57 -15.97 -7.65
C CYS A 85 3.35 -16.70 -6.32
N GLN A 86 2.41 -17.65 -6.27
CA GLN A 86 2.11 -18.46 -5.09
C GLN A 86 3.32 -19.31 -4.67
N ALA A 87 3.98 -19.98 -5.62
CA ALA A 87 5.20 -20.75 -5.35
C ALA A 87 6.33 -19.87 -4.79
N ARG A 88 6.49 -18.64 -5.31
CA ARG A 88 7.48 -17.68 -4.78
C ARG A 88 7.10 -17.16 -3.40
N ILE A 89 5.82 -16.91 -3.13
CA ILE A 89 5.34 -16.53 -1.80
C ILE A 89 5.67 -17.65 -0.80
N SER A 90 5.32 -18.90 -1.09
CA SER A 90 5.59 -20.02 -0.17
C SER A 90 7.08 -20.33 0.01
N TYR A 91 7.94 -20.05 -0.99
CA TYR A 91 9.39 -20.07 -0.79
C TYR A 91 9.84 -19.00 0.21
N LEU A 92 9.38 -17.75 0.04
CA LEU A 92 9.73 -16.64 0.93
C LEU A 92 9.13 -16.79 2.33
N GLU A 93 7.95 -17.40 2.47
CA GLU A 93 7.34 -17.74 3.77
C GLU A 93 8.24 -18.69 4.55
N VAL A 94 8.75 -19.75 3.90
CA VAL A 94 9.70 -20.70 4.51
C VAL A 94 11.06 -20.04 4.78
N GLU A 95 11.57 -19.20 3.89
CA GLU A 95 12.81 -18.45 4.11
C GLU A 95 12.69 -17.51 5.34
N VAL A 96 11.58 -16.77 5.46
CA VAL A 96 11.29 -15.93 6.63
C VAL A 96 11.12 -16.76 7.90
N GLU A 97 10.45 -17.92 7.84
CA GLU A 97 10.30 -18.81 8.99
C GLU A 97 11.66 -19.34 9.45
N THR A 98 12.49 -19.86 8.54
CA THR A 98 13.85 -20.34 8.88
C THR A 98 14.80 -19.26 9.38
N LEU A 99 14.75 -18.04 8.85
CA LEU A 99 15.51 -16.90 9.37
C LEU A 99 14.98 -16.45 10.74
N THR A 100 13.66 -16.52 10.95
CA THR A 100 13.04 -16.22 12.25
C THR A 100 13.44 -17.27 13.30
N GLU A 101 13.46 -18.55 12.93
CA GLU A 101 13.98 -19.63 13.78
C GLU A 101 15.45 -19.40 14.13
N GLN A 102 16.33 -19.09 13.16
CA GLN A 102 17.75 -18.76 13.43
C GLN A 102 17.92 -17.59 14.40
N LEU A 103 17.07 -16.55 14.29
CA LEU A 103 17.09 -15.40 15.20
C LEU A 103 16.46 -15.69 16.58
N GLN A 104 15.61 -16.71 16.68
CA GLN A 104 14.94 -17.11 17.93
C GLN A 104 15.66 -18.25 18.66
N THR A 105 16.44 -19.07 17.96
CA THR A 105 17.35 -20.03 18.58
C THR A 105 18.41 -19.25 19.37
N PRO A 106 18.49 -19.42 20.69
CA PRO A 106 19.64 -18.96 21.44
C PRO A 106 20.79 -19.92 21.16
N GLU A 107 21.43 -19.74 20.01
CA GLU A 107 22.82 -20.14 19.81
C GLU A 107 23.64 -19.50 20.96
N VAL A 108 24.52 -20.19 21.70
CA VAL A 108 25.22 -21.45 21.39
C VAL A 108 25.87 -21.41 20.00
N CYS A 109 26.20 -20.19 19.54
CA CYS A 109 27.21 -20.01 18.51
C CYS A 109 28.51 -20.52 19.10
N GLU A 110 29.18 -21.39 18.36
CA GLU A 110 30.55 -21.79 18.66
C GLU A 110 31.45 -20.55 18.73
N GLU A 111 32.09 -20.36 19.89
CA GLU A 111 33.46 -19.89 20.08
C GLU A 111 34.15 -19.04 18.98
N ASP A 112 33.56 -17.90 18.57
CA ASP A 112 34.38 -16.73 18.25
C ASP A 112 34.80 -16.07 19.58
N GLN A 113 35.90 -16.60 20.16
CA GLN A 113 36.34 -16.39 21.55
C GLN A 113 36.84 -14.96 21.90
N ASN A 114 36.31 -13.92 21.27
CA ASN A 114 36.70 -12.53 21.51
C ASN A 114 35.62 -11.73 22.26
N GLY A 115 35.50 -11.99 23.56
CA GLY A 115 35.06 -10.96 24.51
C GLY A 115 33.58 -10.95 24.92
N SER A 116 32.88 -12.09 24.91
CA SER A 116 31.61 -12.21 25.64
C SER A 116 31.89 -12.19 27.15
N VAL A 117 31.80 -11.01 27.76
CA VAL A 117 31.79 -10.85 29.22
C VAL A 117 30.42 -11.32 29.71
N THR A 118 30.37 -12.45 30.41
CA THR A 118 29.12 -12.97 30.94
C THR A 118 28.60 -12.09 32.08
N VAL A 119 27.30 -12.20 32.40
CA VAL A 119 26.72 -11.49 33.56
C VAL A 119 27.43 -11.90 34.85
N ASP A 120 27.83 -13.17 34.97
CA ASP A 120 28.59 -13.70 36.10
C ASP A 120 30.00 -13.08 36.23
N ASP A 121 30.69 -12.85 35.11
CA ASP A 121 31.98 -12.14 35.07
C ASP A 121 31.83 -10.70 35.53
N LEU A 122 30.80 -10.00 35.07
CA LEU A 122 30.51 -8.62 35.45
C LEU A 122 30.21 -8.54 36.96
N ASP A 123 29.40 -9.46 37.49
CA ASP A 123 29.12 -9.56 38.93
C ASP A 123 30.35 -9.95 39.75
N HIS A 124 31.27 -10.75 39.19
CA HIS A 124 32.53 -11.11 39.84
C HIS A 124 33.48 -9.92 39.93
N ILE A 125 33.65 -9.18 38.83
CA ILE A 125 34.45 -7.95 38.78
C ILE A 125 33.87 -6.90 39.73
N GLN A 126 32.55 -6.71 39.78
CA GLN A 126 31.91 -5.80 40.72
C GLN A 126 32.15 -6.18 42.18
N ARG A 127 32.12 -7.47 42.54
CA ARG A 127 32.45 -7.94 43.90
C ARG A 127 33.90 -7.62 44.26
N ILE A 128 34.86 -7.98 43.41
CA ILE A 128 36.29 -7.71 43.62
C ILE A 128 36.52 -6.19 43.78
N ASN A 129 35.87 -5.36 42.98
CA ASN A 129 36.06 -3.91 43.05
C ASN A 129 35.61 -3.34 44.41
N ARG A 130 34.43 -3.76 44.93
CA ARG A 130 33.96 -3.36 46.28
C ARG A 130 34.92 -3.82 47.39
N ASP A 131 35.45 -5.04 47.29
CA ASP A 131 36.40 -5.56 48.28
C ASP A 131 37.74 -4.79 48.26
N LEU A 132 38.21 -4.37 47.09
CA LEU A 132 39.40 -3.53 46.94
C LEU A 132 39.17 -2.10 47.44
N GLU A 133 38.01 -1.50 47.16
CA GLU A 133 37.61 -0.19 47.71
C GLU A 133 37.56 -0.21 49.25
N GLN A 134 36.99 -1.27 49.84
CA GLN A 134 36.94 -1.46 51.29
C GLN A 134 38.36 -1.59 51.88
N GLN A 135 39.22 -2.43 51.28
CA GLN A 135 40.61 -2.58 51.71
C GLN A 135 41.40 -1.27 51.60
N LEU A 136 41.22 -0.50 50.52
CA LEU A 136 41.82 0.83 50.36
C LEU A 136 41.36 1.79 51.47
N GLY A 137 40.07 1.77 51.81
CA GLY A 137 39.51 2.52 52.93
C GLY A 137 40.21 2.21 54.26
N ASP A 138 40.39 0.93 54.60
CA ASP A 138 41.01 0.51 55.85
C ASP A 138 42.53 0.75 55.89
N LYS A 139 43.23 0.58 54.76
CA LYS A 139 44.64 0.97 54.63
C LYS A 139 44.81 2.49 54.82
N ASN A 140 43.92 3.30 54.27
CA ASN A 140 43.95 4.76 54.41
C ASN A 140 43.65 5.20 55.87
N ARG A 141 42.70 4.55 56.55
CA ARG A 141 42.49 4.72 58.02
C ARG A 141 43.76 4.40 58.81
N THR A 142 44.43 3.30 58.48
CA THR A 142 45.69 2.88 59.12
C THR A 142 46.81 3.91 58.91
N ILE A 143 46.96 4.42 57.68
CA ILE A 143 47.95 5.48 57.36
C ILE A 143 47.70 6.73 58.22
N LYS A 144 46.44 7.18 58.32
CA LYS A 144 46.08 8.33 59.17
C LYS A 144 46.42 8.11 60.64
N GLN A 145 46.17 6.92 61.19
CA GLN A 145 46.56 6.58 62.57
C GLN A 145 48.09 6.58 62.77
N LEU A 146 48.85 6.02 61.82
CA LEU A 146 50.32 6.02 61.89
C LEU A 146 50.91 7.42 61.74
N GLN A 147 50.35 8.26 60.86
CA GLN A 147 50.72 9.67 60.73
C GLN A 147 50.44 10.46 62.02
N GLN A 148 49.29 10.23 62.67
CA GLN A 148 48.97 10.84 63.96
C GLN A 148 49.97 10.42 65.05
N ARG A 149 50.27 9.12 65.19
CA ARG A 149 51.29 8.61 66.14
C ARG A 149 52.68 9.18 65.85
N LEU A 150 53.08 9.29 64.58
CA LEU A 150 54.35 9.93 64.18
C LEU A 150 54.38 11.41 64.55
N ALA A 151 53.27 12.15 64.38
CA ALA A 151 53.18 13.55 64.79
C ALA A 151 53.25 13.70 66.31
N GLU A 152 52.60 12.82 67.08
CA GLU A 152 52.69 12.77 68.54
C GLU A 152 54.11 12.45 69.02
N MET A 153 54.75 11.42 68.46
CA MET A 153 56.15 11.08 68.76
C MET A 153 57.10 12.24 68.46
N ARG A 154 56.93 12.94 67.32
CA ARG A 154 57.72 14.14 66.99
C ARG A 154 57.56 15.23 68.04
N ARG A 155 56.33 15.51 68.51
CA ARG A 155 56.08 16.48 69.59
C ARG A 155 56.71 16.05 70.91
N THR A 156 56.67 14.76 71.26
CA THR A 156 57.29 14.23 72.50
C THR A 156 58.81 14.33 72.44
N LEU A 157 59.43 13.90 71.33
CA LEU A 157 60.89 13.99 71.14
C LEU A 157 61.39 15.45 71.14
N GLN A 158 60.66 16.38 70.53
CA GLN A 158 60.99 17.81 70.58
C GLN A 158 60.93 18.38 72.01
N LYS A 159 60.00 17.89 72.86
CA LYS A 159 59.91 18.30 74.28
C LYS A 159 61.03 17.72 75.13
N GLU A 160 61.39 16.45 74.93
CA GLU A 160 62.43 15.75 75.69
C GLU A 160 63.83 16.30 75.39
N LEU A 161 64.14 16.62 74.12
CA LEU A 161 65.47 17.02 73.69
C LEU A 161 65.88 18.46 74.06
N LYS A 162 64.99 19.27 74.67
CA LYS A 162 65.22 20.69 75.02
C LYS A 162 65.88 21.53 73.89
N LEU A 163 65.60 21.19 72.64
CA LEU A 163 66.05 22.00 71.51
C LEU A 163 65.27 23.32 71.50
N LYS A 164 66.00 24.43 71.61
CA LYS A 164 65.46 25.77 71.31
C LYS A 164 64.87 25.75 69.90
N PRO A 165 63.67 26.30 69.67
CA PRO A 165 63.22 26.61 68.32
C PRO A 165 64.08 27.75 67.78
N GLU A 166 64.77 27.53 66.66
CA GLU A 166 65.43 28.61 65.91
C GLU A 166 64.51 29.11 64.79
N VAL A 167 64.37 30.44 64.73
CA VAL A 167 63.23 31.20 64.18
C VAL A 167 63.79 32.58 63.75
N GLU A 168 63.55 33.11 62.55
CA GLU A 168 62.77 32.61 61.41
C GLU A 168 63.38 33.10 60.08
N VAL A 169 62.92 32.57 58.94
CA VAL A 169 62.86 33.39 57.70
C VAL A 169 61.43 33.39 57.21
N GLU A 170 60.81 34.56 57.35
CA GLU A 170 59.44 34.84 56.90
C GLU A 170 59.29 34.78 55.38
N GLY A 171 58.05 34.53 54.97
CA GLY A 171 57.57 34.65 53.60
C GLY A 171 56.04 34.64 53.56
N LYS A 172 55.40 35.32 54.50
CA LYS A 172 53.94 35.32 54.67
C LYS A 172 53.38 36.71 54.42
N GLU A 173 52.91 36.96 53.20
CA GLU A 173 52.14 38.18 52.95
C GLU A 173 50.78 38.15 53.67
N LYS A 174 50.38 39.37 54.03
CA LYS A 174 49.39 39.72 55.05
C LYS A 174 48.05 40.06 54.40
N PRO A 175 46.91 39.56 54.92
CA PRO A 175 45.60 40.11 54.62
C PRO A 175 45.27 41.26 55.58
N GLU A 176 44.98 42.46 55.09
CA GLU A 176 44.27 43.51 55.86
C GLU A 176 43.39 44.42 54.96
N PRO A 177 42.33 45.07 55.50
CA PRO A 177 41.26 45.69 54.71
C PRO A 177 41.10 47.21 54.91
N VAL A 178 40.37 47.90 54.01
CA VAL A 178 39.51 49.09 54.29
C VAL A 178 38.44 49.21 53.18
N CYS A 179 37.17 49.43 53.55
CA CYS A 179 36.06 49.83 52.65
C CYS A 179 35.68 51.31 52.88
N PRO A 180 34.83 51.92 52.03
CA PRO A 180 33.42 52.05 52.44
C PRO A 180 32.34 51.76 51.37
N GLU A 181 31.16 51.45 51.91
CA GLU A 181 29.79 51.18 51.38
C GLU A 181 29.04 52.42 50.80
N PRO A 182 27.72 52.37 50.43
CA PRO A 182 26.86 51.39 49.69
C PRO A 182 25.88 52.17 48.73
N PRO A 183 24.59 51.81 48.43
CA PRO A 183 23.78 50.55 48.50
C PRO A 183 23.15 50.17 47.12
N SER A 184 22.32 49.12 46.89
CA SER A 184 21.39 48.34 47.73
C SER A 184 21.19 46.88 47.27
N THR A 185 20.65 46.05 48.18
CA THR A 185 20.31 44.60 48.12
C THR A 185 18.84 44.34 47.66
N PRO A 186 18.13 43.17 47.83
CA PRO A 186 18.49 41.80 48.32
C PRO A 186 17.86 40.52 47.64
N ALA A 187 18.57 39.36 47.74
CA ALA A 187 18.07 37.99 48.13
C ALA A 187 17.10 37.13 47.22
N PRO A 188 16.74 35.84 47.55
CA PRO A 188 17.60 34.64 47.80
C PRO A 188 17.11 33.23 47.28
N SER A 189 18.05 32.34 46.91
CA SER A 189 18.13 30.84 47.13
C SER A 189 17.06 29.84 46.52
N PRO A 190 17.15 28.47 46.64
CA PRO A 190 17.06 27.50 45.50
C PRO A 190 16.00 26.35 45.74
N PRO A 191 16.06 25.07 45.27
CA PRO A 191 16.76 24.38 44.15
C PRO A 191 15.84 23.48 43.25
N THR A 192 16.33 22.93 42.12
CA THR A 192 15.96 21.56 41.64
C THR A 192 16.79 21.05 40.44
N SER A 193 16.89 19.71 40.32
CA SER A 193 17.63 18.97 39.29
C SER A 193 16.84 18.77 37.99
N ARG A 194 17.51 18.79 36.81
CA ARG A 194 17.17 17.86 35.71
C ARG A 194 18.23 17.75 34.60
N THR A 195 18.49 16.50 34.21
CA THR A 195 19.24 16.08 33.02
C THR A 195 18.35 16.06 31.78
N THR A 196 18.88 16.45 30.61
CA THR A 196 18.60 15.96 29.23
C THR A 196 19.30 16.91 28.24
N VAL A 197 20.38 16.53 27.55
CA VAL A 197 20.49 15.63 26.37
C VAL A 197 20.01 16.27 25.06
N THR A 198 20.98 16.35 24.14
CA THR A 198 21.01 16.74 22.71
C THR A 198 19.72 16.67 21.89
N ASN A 199 19.58 17.62 20.95
CA ASN A 199 19.26 17.24 19.56
C ASN A 199 19.93 18.17 18.53
N THR A 200 20.57 17.58 17.53
CA THR A 200 21.11 18.24 16.32
C THR A 200 20.60 17.48 15.09
N SER A 201 19.32 17.61 14.77
CA SER A 201 18.70 16.98 13.59
C SER A 201 17.82 17.96 12.81
N ASP A 202 18.32 19.17 12.59
CA ASP A 202 17.62 20.33 12.01
C ASP A 202 17.73 20.38 10.47
N LEU A 203 17.58 19.23 9.80
CA LEU A 203 17.69 19.06 8.33
C LEU A 203 16.68 18.03 7.75
N ASN A 204 15.63 17.66 8.48
CA ASN A 204 14.61 16.68 8.04
C ASN A 204 13.15 17.16 8.28
N ASP A 205 12.95 18.45 8.58
CA ASP A 205 11.64 19.05 8.86
C ASP A 205 10.73 19.19 7.61
N SER A 206 11.19 18.74 6.44
CA SER A 206 10.32 18.44 5.30
C SER A 206 9.30 17.32 5.58
N ARG A 207 9.38 16.65 6.75
CA ARG A 207 8.44 15.61 7.18
C ARG A 207 7.45 16.04 8.27
N GLU A 208 7.61 17.21 8.90
CA GLU A 208 6.60 17.73 9.85
C GLU A 208 5.48 18.46 9.09
N ILE A 209 4.79 17.71 8.23
CA ILE A 209 3.49 18.13 7.71
C ILE A 209 2.55 18.19 8.91
N ASN A 210 2.10 19.39 9.28
CA ASN A 210 1.17 19.54 10.38
C ASN A 210 -0.09 18.68 10.12
N PHE A 211 -0.30 17.65 10.94
CA PHE A 211 -1.41 16.71 10.83
C PHE A 211 -2.78 17.40 10.87
N GLU A 212 -2.89 18.59 11.47
CA GLU A 212 -4.10 19.42 11.44
C GLU A 212 -4.38 19.96 10.03
N TYR A 213 -3.35 20.43 9.33
CA TYR A 213 -3.47 20.87 7.92
C TYR A 213 -3.74 19.69 6.99
N LEU A 214 -3.04 18.57 7.17
CA LEU A 214 -3.28 17.35 6.39
C LEU A 214 -4.72 16.83 6.58
N LYS A 215 -5.19 16.78 7.84
CA LYS A 215 -6.59 16.45 8.17
C LYS A 215 -7.57 17.38 7.46
N HIS A 216 -7.31 18.69 7.44
CA HIS A 216 -8.16 19.64 6.72
C HIS A 216 -8.16 19.38 5.21
N VAL A 217 -7.00 19.17 4.58
CA VAL A 217 -6.90 18.93 3.13
C VAL A 217 -7.56 17.61 2.73
N VAL A 218 -7.36 16.53 3.48
CA VAL A 218 -8.02 15.23 3.22
C VAL A 218 -9.53 15.33 3.42
N LEU A 219 -10.00 15.96 4.49
CA LEU A 219 -11.43 16.15 4.75
C LEU A 219 -12.09 17.03 3.67
N LYS A 220 -11.39 18.08 3.23
CA LYS A 220 -11.83 18.95 2.14
C LYS A 220 -11.88 18.20 0.81
N PHE A 221 -10.85 17.43 0.47
CA PHE A 221 -10.84 16.57 -0.72
C PHE A 221 -12.03 15.60 -0.73
N MET A 222 -12.30 14.93 0.39
CA MET A 222 -13.44 14.01 0.54
C MET A 222 -14.83 14.68 0.49
N SER A 223 -14.91 15.98 0.75
CA SER A 223 -16.17 16.74 0.83
C SER A 223 -16.38 17.74 -0.31
N SER A 224 -15.37 17.93 -1.17
CA SER A 224 -15.40 18.88 -2.28
C SER A 224 -16.24 18.37 -3.45
N ARG A 225 -16.68 19.31 -4.31
CA ARG A 225 -17.35 18.98 -5.57
C ARG A 225 -16.35 18.44 -6.59
N ASP A 226 -16.85 17.67 -7.54
CA ASP A 226 -16.07 16.87 -8.49
C ASP A 226 -14.96 17.66 -9.22
N ALA A 227 -15.26 18.88 -9.67
CA ALA A 227 -14.30 19.77 -10.33
C ALA A 227 -13.23 20.35 -9.38
N GLU A 228 -13.55 20.52 -8.09
CA GLU A 228 -12.60 20.97 -7.07
C GLU A 228 -11.70 19.82 -6.61
N ALA A 229 -12.26 18.61 -6.49
CA ALA A 229 -11.52 17.42 -6.11
C ALA A 229 -10.34 17.17 -7.06
N TYR A 230 -10.53 17.28 -8.39
CA TYR A 230 -9.43 17.19 -9.38
C TYR A 230 -8.28 18.18 -9.13
N GLN A 231 -8.57 19.40 -8.67
CA GLN A 231 -7.54 20.40 -8.37
C GLN A 231 -6.82 20.06 -7.06
N LEU A 232 -7.56 19.52 -6.09
CA LEU A 232 -7.04 19.09 -4.79
C LEU A 232 -6.19 17.80 -4.88
N ILE A 233 -6.34 16.97 -5.92
CA ILE A 233 -5.46 15.79 -6.14
C ILE A 233 -3.99 16.19 -6.02
N ARG A 234 -3.54 17.23 -6.72
CA ARG A 234 -2.14 17.68 -6.67
C ARG A 234 -1.69 18.14 -5.28
N ALA A 235 -2.58 18.73 -4.49
CA ALA A 235 -2.27 19.14 -3.12
C ALA A 235 -2.12 17.90 -2.21
N VAL A 236 -3.01 16.91 -2.36
CA VAL A 236 -2.94 15.63 -1.65
C VAL A 236 -1.68 14.86 -2.05
N SER A 237 -1.33 14.78 -3.35
CA SER A 237 -0.11 14.11 -3.82
C SER A 237 1.16 14.67 -3.18
N VAL A 238 1.29 16.00 -3.13
CA VAL A 238 2.47 16.65 -2.53
C VAL A 238 2.49 16.47 -1.01
N LEU A 239 1.35 16.58 -0.33
CA LEU A 239 1.27 16.47 1.13
C LEU A 239 1.40 15.03 1.65
N LEU A 240 1.03 14.02 0.85
CA LEU A 240 1.18 12.60 1.21
C LEU A 240 2.35 11.93 0.49
N SER A 241 3.13 12.68 -0.30
CA SER A 241 4.24 12.15 -1.11
C SER A 241 3.84 10.98 -2.03
N PHE A 242 2.68 11.09 -2.68
CA PHE A 242 2.20 10.08 -3.62
C PHE A 242 3.14 9.93 -4.83
N THR A 243 3.31 8.69 -5.24
CA THR A 243 3.86 8.31 -6.54
C THR A 243 2.95 8.77 -7.68
N ARG A 244 3.47 8.77 -8.91
CA ARG A 244 2.68 9.13 -10.10
C ARG A 244 1.51 8.16 -10.28
N GLU A 245 1.74 6.89 -9.96
CA GLU A 245 0.80 5.78 -10.07
C GLU A 245 -0.36 5.92 -9.08
N GLU A 246 -0.08 6.34 -7.84
CA GLU A 246 -1.10 6.66 -6.82
C GLU A 246 -1.91 7.91 -7.20
N GLU A 247 -1.27 8.95 -7.75
CA GLU A 247 -1.98 10.12 -8.27
C GLU A 247 -2.91 9.76 -9.45
N GLU A 248 -2.44 8.89 -10.37
CA GLU A 248 -3.22 8.39 -11.51
C GLU A 248 -4.43 7.55 -11.03
N MET A 249 -4.24 6.69 -10.02
CA MET A 249 -5.31 5.90 -9.40
C MET A 249 -6.40 6.78 -8.78
N LEU A 250 -6.01 7.89 -8.15
CA LEU A 250 -6.95 8.83 -7.53
C LEU A 250 -7.77 9.59 -8.59
N LYS A 251 -7.16 9.96 -9.72
CA LYS A 251 -7.85 10.53 -10.89
C LYS A 251 -8.84 9.53 -11.49
N GLN A 252 -8.40 8.31 -11.78
CA GLN A 252 -9.25 7.25 -12.34
C GLN A 252 -10.44 6.92 -11.43
N THR A 253 -10.23 6.91 -10.11
CA THR A 253 -11.31 6.70 -9.12
C THR A 253 -12.33 7.84 -9.13
N LEU A 254 -11.88 9.07 -9.37
CA LEU A 254 -12.75 10.24 -9.48
C LEU A 254 -13.54 10.21 -10.81
N GLU A 255 -12.86 10.00 -11.94
CA GLU A 255 -13.45 9.75 -13.28
C GLU A 255 -14.53 8.66 -13.26
N TYR A 256 -14.24 7.55 -12.58
CA TYR A 256 -15.15 6.42 -12.38
C TYR A 256 -16.43 6.81 -11.63
N LYS A 257 -16.30 7.67 -10.60
CA LYS A 257 -17.46 8.25 -9.89
C LYS A 257 -18.26 9.24 -10.75
N MET A 258 -17.62 9.94 -11.69
CA MET A 258 -18.29 10.90 -12.59
C MET A 258 -18.99 10.25 -13.79
N SER A 259 -18.65 9.01 -14.10
CA SER A 259 -19.23 8.24 -15.20
C SER A 259 -20.63 7.73 -14.84
N TRP A 260 -21.62 8.63 -14.79
CA TRP A 260 -23.01 8.34 -14.41
C TRP A 260 -23.85 7.70 -15.53
N PHE A 261 -23.38 7.69 -16.78
CA PHE A 261 -24.05 7.06 -17.93
C PHE A 261 -23.08 6.24 -18.78
N GLY A 262 -23.36 4.96 -18.94
CA GLY A 262 -22.53 4.01 -19.71
C GLY A 262 -21.85 2.95 -18.83
N SER A 263 -21.54 1.81 -19.44
CA SER A 263 -21.02 0.61 -18.78
C SER A 263 -19.88 0.91 -17.80
N LYS A 264 -20.13 0.65 -16.52
CA LYS A 264 -19.18 0.86 -15.42
C LYS A 264 -17.86 0.15 -15.74
N PRO A 265 -16.75 0.86 -16.04
CA PRO A 265 -15.50 0.20 -16.41
C PRO A 265 -14.97 -0.61 -15.22
N SER A 266 -14.29 -1.74 -15.47
CA SER A 266 -13.88 -2.61 -14.38
C SER A 266 -12.93 -1.87 -13.42
N PRO A 267 -13.18 -1.92 -12.09
CA PRO A 267 -12.38 -1.16 -11.13
C PRO A 267 -10.99 -1.76 -11.00
N LYS A 268 -10.03 -1.20 -11.75
CA LYS A 268 -8.61 -1.53 -11.62
C LYS A 268 -8.08 -0.95 -10.30
N GLY A 269 -7.78 -1.83 -9.34
CA GLY A 269 -6.95 -1.48 -8.18
C GLY A 269 -7.62 -0.61 -7.11
N ILE A 270 -8.91 -0.75 -6.82
CA ILE A 270 -9.47 -0.17 -5.59
C ILE A 270 -8.78 -0.83 -4.39
N ILE A 271 -7.92 -0.07 -3.70
CA ILE A 271 -7.37 -0.45 -2.40
C ILE A 271 -8.55 -0.46 -1.42
N ARG A 272 -9.07 -1.67 -1.17
CA ARG A 272 -10.14 -1.89 -0.21
C ARG A 272 -9.53 -1.67 1.18
N PRO A 273 -10.00 -0.70 1.99
CA PRO A 273 -9.48 -0.52 3.34
C PRO A 273 -9.69 -1.81 4.14
N SER A 274 -8.68 -2.23 4.90
CA SER A 274 -8.71 -3.46 5.71
C SER A 274 -9.66 -3.33 6.91
N ILE A 275 -10.96 -3.33 6.64
CA ILE A 275 -12.00 -3.47 7.66
C ILE A 275 -12.25 -4.95 7.94
N SER A 276 -11.50 -5.49 8.90
CA SER A 276 -11.87 -6.73 9.60
C SER A 276 -13.17 -6.50 10.36
N GLY A 277 -14.30 -6.80 9.72
CA GLY A 277 -15.63 -6.65 10.29
C GLY A 277 -16.64 -7.47 9.48
N ALA A 278 -17.33 -8.40 10.13
CA ALA A 278 -18.26 -9.30 9.46
C ALA A 278 -19.43 -8.53 8.80
N SER A 279 -19.85 -8.99 7.63
CA SER A 279 -20.99 -8.43 6.90
C SER A 279 -22.29 -8.69 7.67
N THR A 280 -22.77 -7.71 8.43
CA THR A 280 -24.13 -7.71 8.98
C THR A 280 -25.13 -7.59 7.85
N HIS A 281 -25.87 -8.67 7.61
CA HIS A 281 -27.04 -8.72 6.73
C HIS A 281 -28.09 -7.70 7.19
N TRP A 282 -28.46 -6.77 6.32
CA TRP A 282 -29.62 -5.89 6.51
C TRP A 282 -30.81 -6.41 5.71
N SER A 283 -31.97 -6.45 6.37
CA SER A 283 -33.27 -6.87 5.81
C SER A 283 -33.95 -5.78 4.99
#